data_AF-A0A3B0SDP5-F1
#
_entry.id   AF-A0A3B0SDP5-F1
#
_cell.length_a   1.000
_cell.length_b   1.000
_cell.length_c   1.000
_cell.angle_alpha   90.00
_cell.angle_beta   90.00
_cell.angle_gamma   90.00
#
_symmetry.space_group_name_H-M   'P 1'
#
loop_
_entity.id
_entity.type
_entity.pdbx_description
1 polymer ?
#
loop_
_entity_poly.entity_id
_entity_poly.type
_entity_poly.pdbx_seq_one_letter_code
_entity_poly.pdbx_strand_id
1 'polypeptide(L)'
;MRPFVIRLFACISLLFFLVPVTYVHGPQPKLNFSQYISLEPITFNVEKPNRKITGRLEFLGGWKLDSDFHSFGGFSAMLAMPDLRFLLLSDNGILAGFTLDEKNNRALRPFIARLPAGPEPENEHAMPNWDSESIVYDEETGRFWVGYERGHGIWRYGRSFARKEADFAPPIMKRWPMNGGAEAMLRIPGKGSEPARFLVFSESQEYKAGGYEALIFDGDPAEKESKPISFGYRPPKGFFITDAALLPDGRALILHRRFTPLEGISAIVSIADISRIEPGKVWTSRRIATLKKPFTVDNMEGLAVTQEGDDTIIWLVSDDNFSVFQDNILLKFRLLKGRTKPSKSSRSKKPNPENEKAEVTPGFSALPENQTKE
;
A
#
# COMPACT_ATOMS: atom_id res chain seq x y z
N MET A 1 -38.89 0.33 46.38
CA MET A 1 -37.61 1.08 46.44
C MET A 1 -37.56 2.09 45.31
N ARG A 2 -37.25 3.36 45.59
CA ARG A 2 -37.23 4.43 44.58
C ARG A 2 -36.20 4.09 43.47
N PRO A 3 -36.48 4.35 42.18
CA PRO A 3 -35.59 4.06 41.05
C PRO A 3 -34.19 4.69 41.19
N PHE A 4 -34.06 5.74 42.00
CA PHE A 4 -32.78 6.34 42.39
C PHE A 4 -31.86 5.39 43.17
N VAL A 5 -32.41 4.58 44.09
CA VAL A 5 -31.62 3.66 44.93
C VAL A 5 -31.04 2.53 44.08
N ILE A 6 -31.82 2.02 43.13
CA ILE A 6 -31.37 0.95 42.21
C ILE A 6 -30.25 1.45 41.30
N ARG A 7 -30.36 2.68 40.76
CA ARG A 7 -29.30 3.29 39.93
C ARG A 7 -28.03 3.56 40.72
N LEU A 8 -28.14 3.97 41.99
CA LEU A 8 -26.99 4.20 42.86
C LEU A 8 -26.24 2.88 43.17
N PHE A 9 -26.97 1.80 43.47
CA PHE A 9 -26.36 0.48 43.66
C PHE A 9 -25.72 -0.05 42.37
N ALA A 10 -26.33 0.18 41.20
CA ALA A 10 -25.75 -0.21 39.92
C ALA A 10 -24.44 0.54 39.62
N CYS A 11 -24.38 1.85 39.87
CA CYS A 11 -23.16 2.64 39.69
C CYS A 11 -22.04 2.25 40.67
N ILE A 12 -22.38 2.00 41.93
CA ILE A 12 -21.41 1.54 42.95
C ILE A 12 -20.88 0.15 42.59
N SER A 13 -21.74 -0.74 42.08
CA SER A 13 -21.32 -2.08 41.64
C SER A 13 -20.41 -1.99 40.40
N LEU A 14 -20.72 -1.10 39.44
CA LEU A 14 -19.85 -0.85 38.29
C LEU A 14 -18.46 -0.34 38.71
N LEU A 15 -18.41 0.60 39.68
CA LEU A 15 -17.16 1.08 40.28
C LEU A 15 -16.38 -0.04 40.99
N PHE A 16 -17.06 -0.91 41.74
CA PHE A 16 -16.44 -2.04 42.43
C PHE A 16 -15.87 -3.10 41.48
N PHE A 17 -16.43 -3.26 40.28
CA PHE A 17 -15.91 -4.20 39.28
C PHE A 17 -14.86 -3.57 38.34
N LEU A 18 -14.90 -2.25 38.10
CA LEU A 18 -13.95 -1.57 37.21
C LEU A 18 -12.65 -1.15 37.92
N VAL A 19 -12.70 -0.77 39.20
CA VAL A 19 -11.52 -0.29 39.94
C VAL A 19 -10.46 -1.39 40.18
N PRO A 20 -10.80 -2.65 40.52
CA PRO A 20 -9.80 -3.71 40.65
C PRO A 20 -9.09 -4.02 39.32
N VAL A 21 -9.78 -3.88 38.18
CA VAL A 21 -9.21 -4.09 36.84
C VAL A 21 -8.16 -3.02 36.51
N THR A 22 -8.26 -1.82 37.09
CA THR A 22 -7.24 -0.77 36.93
C THR A 22 -6.03 -0.89 37.87
N TYR A 23 -6.12 -1.70 38.94
CA TYR A 23 -5.06 -1.80 39.96
C TYR A 23 -4.35 -3.16 39.99
N VAL A 24 -4.93 -4.21 39.40
CA VAL A 24 -4.23 -5.48 39.19
C VAL A 24 -3.41 -5.36 37.91
N HIS A 25 -2.28 -4.66 38.00
CA HIS A 25 -1.22 -4.85 37.02
C HIS A 25 -0.65 -6.24 37.29
N GLY A 26 -0.98 -7.19 36.41
CA GLY A 26 -0.23 -8.45 36.34
C GLY A 26 1.27 -8.14 36.23
N PRO A 27 2.16 -9.08 36.61
CA PRO A 27 3.58 -8.88 36.43
C PRO A 27 3.82 -8.46 34.98
N GLN A 28 4.61 -7.39 34.79
CA GLN A 28 4.99 -6.93 33.46
C GLN A 28 5.47 -8.15 32.67
N PRO A 29 4.89 -8.45 31.50
CA PRO A 29 5.32 -9.59 30.72
C PRO A 29 6.82 -9.51 30.51
N LYS A 30 7.52 -10.64 30.71
CA LYS A 30 8.97 -10.66 30.52
C LYS A 30 9.28 -10.28 29.09
N LEU A 31 10.06 -9.21 28.89
CA LEU A 31 10.53 -8.82 27.58
C LEU A 31 11.27 -9.99 26.95
N ASN A 32 10.89 -10.34 25.73
CA ASN A 32 11.54 -11.36 24.95
C ASN A 32 12.19 -10.69 23.73
N PHE A 33 13.44 -11.06 23.49
CA PHE A 33 14.31 -10.48 22.45
C PHE A 33 14.65 -11.50 21.36
N SER A 34 13.82 -12.55 21.22
CA SER A 34 13.93 -13.54 20.16
C SER A 34 14.08 -12.86 18.81
N GLN A 35 14.98 -13.39 17.99
CA GLN A 35 15.17 -12.93 16.61
C GLN A 35 14.44 -13.83 15.62
N TYR A 36 13.74 -14.85 16.12
CA TYR A 36 13.01 -15.80 15.29
C TYR A 36 11.72 -15.16 14.76
N ILE A 37 11.47 -15.35 13.47
CA ILE A 37 10.23 -14.97 12.80
C ILE A 37 9.67 -16.24 12.18
N SER A 38 8.46 -16.64 12.59
CA SER A 38 7.73 -17.74 11.98
C SER A 38 6.96 -17.24 10.75
N LEU A 39 6.71 -18.15 9.81
CA LEU A 39 5.93 -17.87 8.61
C LEU A 39 4.94 -19.01 8.42
N GLU A 40 3.67 -18.74 8.66
CA GLU A 40 2.59 -19.71 8.51
C GLU A 40 1.82 -19.46 7.21
N PRO A 41 1.76 -20.41 6.27
CA PRO A 41 1.03 -20.21 5.02
C PRO A 41 -0.46 -19.92 5.24
N ILE A 42 -1.01 -18.97 4.49
CA ILE A 42 -2.42 -18.62 4.60
C ILE A 42 -3.21 -18.99 3.34
N THR A 43 -4.51 -19.18 3.52
CA THR A 43 -5.45 -19.32 2.40
C THR A 43 -5.98 -17.96 2.00
N PHE A 44 -5.87 -17.60 0.72
CA PHE A 44 -6.30 -16.27 0.24
C PHE A 44 -7.81 -16.06 0.22
N ASN A 45 -8.59 -17.09 -0.09
CA ASN A 45 -10.05 -17.01 -0.09
C ASN A 45 -10.61 -18.15 0.75
N VAL A 46 -11.06 -17.82 1.95
CA VAL A 46 -11.49 -18.81 2.96
C VAL A 46 -12.73 -19.59 2.53
N GLU A 47 -13.61 -18.99 1.73
CA GLU A 47 -14.82 -19.65 1.23
C GLU A 47 -14.56 -20.50 -0.02
N LYS A 48 -13.64 -20.06 -0.88
CA LYS A 48 -13.33 -20.68 -2.17
C LYS A 48 -11.81 -20.70 -2.40
N PRO A 49 -11.07 -21.65 -1.81
CA PRO A 49 -9.61 -21.68 -1.85
C PRO A 49 -9.00 -21.66 -3.27
N ASN A 50 -9.73 -22.17 -4.27
CA ASN A 50 -9.30 -22.16 -5.67
C ASN A 50 -9.45 -20.78 -6.36
N ARG A 51 -10.17 -19.83 -5.76
CA ARG A 51 -10.36 -18.48 -6.31
C ARG A 51 -9.18 -17.59 -5.93
N LYS A 52 -8.17 -17.58 -6.80
CA LYS A 52 -6.93 -16.80 -6.61
C LYS A 52 -6.95 -15.39 -7.19
N ILE A 53 -7.95 -15.02 -7.98
CA ILE A 53 -7.96 -13.73 -8.70
C ILE A 53 -8.95 -12.72 -8.08
N THR A 54 -8.47 -11.50 -7.83
CA THR A 54 -9.28 -10.32 -7.52
C THR A 54 -8.88 -9.14 -8.41
N GLY A 55 -9.78 -8.73 -9.30
CA GLY A 55 -9.48 -7.68 -10.29
C GLY A 55 -8.31 -8.07 -11.18
N ARG A 56 -7.20 -7.32 -11.11
CA ARG A 56 -5.95 -7.58 -11.84
C ARG A 56 -4.85 -8.22 -10.98
N LEU A 57 -5.17 -8.69 -9.77
CA LEU A 57 -4.21 -9.39 -8.92
C LEU A 57 -4.53 -10.88 -8.89
N GLU A 58 -3.55 -11.70 -9.21
CA GLU A 58 -3.58 -13.15 -9.04
C GLU A 58 -2.71 -13.53 -7.85
N PHE A 59 -3.31 -14.15 -6.83
CA PHE A 59 -2.63 -14.60 -5.62
C PHE A 59 -1.67 -15.75 -5.91
N LEU A 60 -0.41 -15.58 -5.50
CA LEU A 60 0.65 -16.58 -5.65
C LEU A 60 0.97 -17.29 -4.34
N GLY A 61 0.95 -16.55 -3.23
CA GLY A 61 1.30 -17.05 -1.91
C GLY A 61 1.05 -16.00 -0.82
N GLY A 62 1.01 -16.44 0.43
CA GLY A 62 0.85 -15.55 1.56
C GLY A 62 1.20 -16.24 2.87
N TRP A 63 1.64 -15.46 3.84
CA TRP A 63 2.14 -15.94 5.13
C TRP A 63 1.67 -15.02 6.25
N LYS A 64 1.24 -15.60 7.37
CA LYS A 64 1.17 -14.91 8.65
C LYS A 64 2.58 -14.89 9.24
N LEU A 65 3.04 -13.72 9.66
CA LEU A 65 4.30 -13.53 10.35
C LEU A 65 4.05 -13.47 11.86
N ASP A 66 4.88 -14.14 12.64
CA ASP A 66 4.80 -14.09 14.10
C ASP A 66 6.21 -14.16 14.72
N SER A 67 6.35 -13.59 15.91
CA SER A 67 7.60 -13.59 16.68
C SER A 67 7.32 -13.41 18.16
N ASP A 68 8.07 -14.11 19.01
CA ASP A 68 8.02 -13.87 20.45
C ASP A 68 8.72 -12.56 20.86
N PHE A 69 9.28 -11.78 19.92
CA PHE A 69 9.88 -10.49 20.26
C PHE A 69 8.81 -9.51 20.74
N HIS A 70 9.01 -8.92 21.92
CA HIS A 70 7.99 -8.14 22.64
C HIS A 70 7.43 -6.91 21.89
N SER A 71 8.12 -6.41 20.87
CA SER A 71 7.68 -5.29 20.02
C SER A 71 7.65 -5.64 18.54
N PHE A 72 7.42 -6.91 18.19
CA PHE A 72 7.17 -7.33 16.81
C PHE A 72 5.70 -7.07 16.45
N GLY A 73 5.46 -6.60 15.22
CA GLY A 73 4.15 -6.09 14.79
C GLY A 73 4.21 -4.61 14.48
N GLY A 74 3.07 -3.95 14.32
CA GLY A 74 3.02 -2.50 14.08
C GLY A 74 3.51 -2.07 12.69
N PHE A 75 3.55 -2.96 11.69
CA PHE A 75 4.29 -2.72 10.44
C PHE A 75 3.63 -1.71 9.50
N SER A 76 4.08 -0.45 9.52
CA SER A 76 3.61 0.59 8.59
C SER A 76 4.23 0.51 7.19
N ALA A 77 5.45 -0.02 7.04
CA ALA A 77 6.15 0.03 5.76
C ALA A 77 6.98 -1.22 5.42
N MET A 78 7.24 -1.45 4.13
CA MET A 78 8.00 -2.62 3.64
C MET A 78 8.88 -2.30 2.44
N LEU A 79 10.08 -2.90 2.43
CA LEU A 79 10.92 -3.06 1.24
C LEU A 79 11.02 -4.53 0.87
N ALA A 80 10.88 -4.82 -0.43
CA ALA A 80 11.25 -6.09 -1.04
C ALA A 80 12.50 -5.88 -1.89
N MET A 81 13.63 -6.36 -1.39
CA MET A 81 14.94 -6.31 -2.04
C MET A 81 15.19 -7.57 -2.89
N PRO A 82 16.24 -7.58 -3.74
CA PRO A 82 16.63 -8.77 -4.49
C PRO A 82 16.79 -10.01 -3.61
N ASP A 83 16.56 -11.18 -4.23
CA ASP A 83 16.61 -12.51 -3.61
C ASP A 83 15.59 -12.74 -2.49
N LEU A 84 14.40 -12.14 -2.62
CA LEU A 84 13.30 -12.25 -1.65
C LEU A 84 13.70 -11.81 -0.23
N ARG A 85 14.55 -10.78 -0.15
CA ARG A 85 14.94 -10.18 1.12
C ARG A 85 13.93 -9.10 1.48
N PHE A 86 13.29 -9.25 2.62
CA PHE A 86 12.32 -8.31 3.14
C PHE A 86 12.92 -7.49 4.27
N LEU A 87 12.52 -6.23 4.32
CA LEU A 87 12.71 -5.36 5.46
C LEU A 87 11.38 -4.68 5.76
N LEU A 88 10.82 -4.96 6.93
CA LEU A 88 9.61 -4.34 7.44
C LEU A 88 10.01 -3.29 8.48
N LEU A 89 9.31 -2.17 8.49
CA LEU A 89 9.47 -1.10 9.46
C LEU A 89 8.15 -0.86 10.18
N SER A 90 8.20 -0.93 11.50
CA SER A 90 7.06 -0.65 12.38
C SER A 90 6.97 0.82 12.75
N ASP A 91 5.76 1.30 13.02
CA ASP A 91 5.42 2.59 13.62
C ASP A 91 6.37 2.96 14.79
N ASN A 92 6.64 2.01 15.69
CA ASN A 92 7.50 2.19 16.86
C ASN A 92 9.02 2.25 16.55
N GLY A 93 9.39 2.16 15.28
CA GLY A 93 10.78 2.22 14.81
C GLY A 93 11.54 0.89 14.93
N ILE A 94 10.84 -0.24 15.01
CA ILE A 94 11.43 -1.58 14.92
C ILE A 94 11.53 -2.04 13.47
N LEU A 95 12.73 -2.46 13.08
CA LEU A 95 13.01 -3.16 11.84
C LEU A 95 12.90 -4.67 12.05
N ALA A 96 12.19 -5.35 11.17
CA ALA A 96 12.23 -6.80 11.04
C ALA A 96 12.68 -7.17 9.62
N GLY A 97 13.77 -7.92 9.50
CA GLY A 97 14.31 -8.32 8.21
C GLY A 97 14.56 -9.82 8.12
N PHE A 98 14.34 -10.39 6.92
CA PHE A 98 14.54 -11.82 6.66
C PHE A 98 14.67 -12.08 5.16
N THR A 99 15.21 -13.25 4.78
CA THR A 99 15.07 -13.79 3.42
C THR A 99 13.94 -14.81 3.42
N LEU A 100 12.96 -14.67 2.52
CA LEU A 100 11.84 -15.60 2.41
C LEU A 100 12.26 -16.87 1.63
N ASP A 101 12.23 -18.02 2.30
CA ASP A 101 12.24 -19.32 1.64
C ASP A 101 10.79 -19.74 1.35
N GLU A 102 10.31 -19.40 0.16
CA GLU A 102 8.93 -19.70 -0.27
C GLU A 102 8.64 -21.19 -0.32
N LYS A 103 9.64 -22.02 -0.62
CA LYS A 103 9.45 -23.46 -0.78
C LYS A 103 9.16 -24.13 0.56
N ASN A 104 9.85 -23.69 1.61
CA ASN A 104 9.73 -24.28 2.93
C ASN A 104 8.91 -23.44 3.92
N ASN A 105 8.44 -22.26 3.50
CA ASN A 105 7.72 -21.28 4.34
C ASN A 105 8.54 -20.88 5.57
N ARG A 106 9.78 -20.42 5.35
CA ARG A 106 10.71 -20.10 6.44
C ARG A 106 11.39 -18.76 6.24
N ALA A 107 11.54 -18.03 7.34
CA ALA A 107 12.38 -16.85 7.40
C ALA A 107 13.83 -17.32 7.59
N LEU A 108 14.68 -17.06 6.60
CA LEU A 108 16.11 -17.34 6.68
C LEU A 108 16.85 -16.09 7.13
N ARG A 109 17.81 -16.26 8.04
CA ARG A 109 18.62 -15.17 8.63
C ARG A 109 17.74 -14.00 9.14
N PRO A 110 16.70 -14.29 9.95
CA PRO A 110 15.87 -13.22 10.48
C PRO A 110 16.66 -12.34 11.45
N PHE A 111 16.31 -11.06 11.50
CA PHE A 111 16.76 -10.13 12.51
C PHE A 111 15.63 -9.17 12.87
N ILE A 112 15.65 -8.71 14.12
CA ILE A 112 14.75 -7.70 14.66
C ILE A 112 15.62 -6.71 15.42
N ALA A 113 15.61 -5.45 14.98
CA ALA A 113 16.45 -4.40 15.52
C ALA A 113 15.70 -3.08 15.55
N ARG A 114 16.00 -2.23 16.53
CA ARG A 114 15.50 -0.86 16.53
C ARG A 114 16.30 -0.02 15.53
N LEU A 115 15.65 0.96 14.88
CA LEU A 115 16.37 1.97 14.11
C LEU A 115 17.48 2.62 14.98
N PRO A 116 18.58 3.08 14.39
CA PRO A 116 19.70 3.64 15.15
C PRO A 116 19.38 5.03 15.74
N ALA A 117 18.41 5.73 15.15
CA ALA A 117 17.97 7.05 15.51
C ALA A 117 16.57 7.29 14.92
N GLY A 118 15.81 8.18 15.52
CA GLY A 118 14.53 8.71 15.04
C GLY A 118 14.23 10.03 15.72
N PRO A 119 13.10 10.70 15.40
CA PRO A 119 12.70 11.97 16.00
C PRO A 119 12.73 11.94 17.53
N GLU A 120 12.98 13.10 18.14
CA GLU A 120 12.99 13.20 19.60
C GLU A 120 11.60 12.85 20.17
N PRO A 121 11.54 12.10 21.28
CA PRO A 121 10.28 11.83 21.96
C PRO A 121 9.65 13.14 22.46
N GLU A 122 8.32 13.18 22.49
CA GLU A 122 7.55 14.38 22.87
C GLU A 122 7.90 14.92 24.27
N ASN A 123 8.31 14.02 25.18
CA ASN A 123 8.81 14.36 26.49
C ASN A 123 9.74 13.26 27.03
N GLU A 124 10.42 13.54 28.15
CA GLU A 124 11.38 12.65 28.81
C GLU A 124 10.79 11.34 29.35
N HIS A 125 9.46 11.22 29.42
CA HIS A 125 8.75 10.03 29.90
C HIS A 125 8.12 9.20 28.79
N ALA A 126 8.04 9.74 27.56
CA ALA A 126 7.51 9.02 26.42
C ALA A 126 8.52 7.94 26.02
N MET A 127 8.05 6.70 25.92
CA MET A 127 8.83 5.68 25.22
C MET A 127 9.15 6.21 23.82
N PRO A 128 10.36 5.97 23.28
CA PRO A 128 10.70 6.40 21.93
C PRO A 128 9.86 5.60 20.91
N ASN A 129 8.61 6.02 20.69
CA ASN A 129 7.84 5.71 19.50
C ASN A 129 8.29 6.73 18.44
N TRP A 130 8.87 6.24 17.36
CA TRP A 130 9.35 7.13 16.31
C TRP A 130 8.28 7.48 15.29
N ASP A 131 7.16 6.77 15.25
CA ASP A 131 6.04 7.04 14.35
C ASP A 131 6.50 7.02 12.88
N SER A 132 7.21 5.96 12.49
CA SER A 132 7.65 5.79 11.10
C SER A 132 6.56 5.18 10.24
N GLU A 133 6.15 5.89 9.19
CA GLU A 133 5.00 5.50 8.36
C GLU A 133 5.38 5.00 6.96
N SER A 134 6.47 5.51 6.40
CA SER A 134 6.89 5.14 5.04
C SER A 134 8.38 4.90 4.93
N ILE A 135 8.77 4.05 3.98
CA ILE A 135 10.17 3.79 3.66
C ILE A 135 10.38 3.69 2.15
N VAL A 136 11.45 4.30 1.64
CA VAL A 136 11.95 4.04 0.29
C VAL A 136 13.45 3.77 0.29
N TYR A 137 13.90 2.99 -0.69
CA TYR A 137 15.30 2.60 -0.85
C TYR A 137 15.81 2.99 -2.23
N ASP A 138 17.09 3.36 -2.27
CA ASP A 138 17.82 3.56 -3.51
C ASP A 138 18.93 2.52 -3.63
N GLU A 139 18.79 1.61 -4.60
CA GLU A 139 19.76 0.53 -4.79
C GLU A 139 21.14 1.03 -5.23
N GLU A 140 21.20 2.17 -5.94
CA GLU A 140 22.44 2.72 -6.48
C GLU A 140 23.33 3.28 -5.35
N THR A 141 22.76 4.14 -4.51
CA THR A 141 23.50 4.73 -3.38
C THR A 141 23.47 3.88 -2.12
N GLY A 142 22.52 2.95 -2.02
CA GLY A 142 22.20 2.15 -0.83
C GLY A 142 21.47 2.91 0.27
N ARG A 143 20.99 4.14 0.02
CA ARG A 143 20.38 4.98 1.06
C ARG A 143 18.91 4.64 1.26
N PHE A 144 18.43 4.92 2.47
CA PHE A 144 17.04 4.75 2.87
C PHE A 144 16.46 6.10 3.26
N TRP A 145 15.18 6.32 2.94
CA TRP A 145 14.43 7.45 3.45
C TRP A 145 13.24 6.93 4.24
N VAL A 146 13.02 7.51 5.41
CA VAL A 146 11.91 7.17 6.29
C VAL A 146 11.08 8.43 6.51
N GLY A 147 9.77 8.31 6.29
CA GLY A 147 8.79 9.35 6.62
C GLY A 147 8.28 9.16 8.05
N TYR A 148 8.09 10.27 8.76
CA TYR A 148 7.63 10.27 10.14
C TYR A 148 6.33 11.03 10.34
N GLU A 149 5.45 10.51 11.19
CA GLU A 149 4.21 11.16 11.60
C GLU A 149 4.47 12.33 12.53
N ARG A 150 4.83 12.12 13.79
CA ARG A 150 5.04 13.22 14.76
C ARG A 150 6.17 14.18 14.41
N GLY A 151 7.21 13.69 13.73
CA GLY A 151 8.32 14.51 13.26
C GLY A 151 7.98 15.38 12.05
N HIS A 152 6.86 15.10 11.37
CA HIS A 152 6.42 15.73 10.12
C HIS A 152 7.57 15.98 9.14
N GLY A 153 8.39 14.96 8.93
CA GLY A 153 9.66 15.10 8.25
C GLY A 153 10.18 13.79 7.70
N ILE A 154 11.25 13.90 6.93
CA ILE A 154 11.87 12.79 6.21
C ILE A 154 13.31 12.71 6.64
N TRP A 155 13.71 11.52 7.12
CA TRP A 155 15.08 11.26 7.49
C TRP A 155 15.72 10.34 6.47
N ARG A 156 16.97 10.63 6.13
CA ARG A 156 17.80 9.80 5.27
C ARG A 156 18.83 9.05 6.09
N TYR A 157 18.89 7.74 5.88
CA TYR A 157 19.85 6.85 6.50
C TYR A 157 20.87 6.34 5.50
N GLY A 158 22.05 6.02 6.01
CA GLY A 158 23.16 5.52 5.21
C GLY A 158 23.00 4.07 4.76
N ARG A 159 24.00 3.57 4.03
CA ARG A 159 23.99 2.26 3.34
C ARG A 159 23.70 1.03 4.19
N SER A 160 24.08 1.07 5.46
CA SER A 160 23.84 -0.01 6.41
C SER A 160 22.51 0.13 7.16
N PHE A 161 21.74 1.19 6.88
CA PHE A 161 20.61 1.66 7.67
C PHE A 161 20.95 1.93 9.16
N ALA A 162 22.23 1.92 9.53
CA ALA A 162 22.69 1.98 10.92
C ALA A 162 23.09 3.40 11.39
N ARG A 163 22.92 4.42 10.53
CA ARG A 163 23.15 5.82 10.91
C ARG A 163 22.21 6.76 10.15
N LYS A 164 21.79 7.83 10.83
CA LYS A 164 21.19 9.00 10.19
C LYS A 164 22.26 9.79 9.42
N GLU A 165 21.96 10.17 8.19
CA GLU A 165 22.82 11.04 7.36
C GLU A 165 22.24 12.45 7.20
N ALA A 166 20.93 12.57 7.07
CA ALA A 166 20.24 13.86 6.97
C ALA A 166 18.79 13.74 7.49
N ASP A 167 18.19 14.87 7.81
CA ASP A 167 16.77 14.98 8.10
C ASP A 167 16.25 16.36 7.71
N PHE A 168 15.02 16.40 7.23
CA PHE A 168 14.33 17.65 6.93
C PHE A 168 12.83 17.53 7.18
N ALA A 169 12.29 18.54 7.86
CA ALA A 169 10.87 18.74 8.07
C ALA A 169 10.45 20.05 7.37
N PRO A 170 10.03 19.98 6.09
CA PRO A 170 9.55 21.14 5.35
C PRO A 170 8.47 21.90 6.14
N PRO A 171 8.48 23.25 6.15
CA PRO A 171 7.47 24.03 6.86
C PRO A 171 6.02 23.71 6.45
N ILE A 172 5.82 23.22 5.22
CA ILE A 172 4.50 22.79 4.74
C ILE A 172 3.96 21.57 5.51
N MET A 173 4.81 20.62 5.88
CA MET A 173 4.44 19.41 6.63
C MET A 173 4.06 19.71 8.08
N LYS A 174 4.57 20.81 8.66
CA LYS A 174 4.19 21.24 10.02
C LYS A 174 2.71 21.58 10.19
N ARG A 175 1.99 21.74 9.08
CA ARG A 175 0.55 22.00 9.07
C ARG A 175 -0.27 20.72 9.01
N TRP A 176 0.37 19.57 8.76
CA TRP A 176 -0.32 18.30 8.69
C TRP A 176 -0.87 17.92 10.06
N PRO A 177 -1.96 17.14 10.12
CA PRO A 177 -2.48 16.64 11.37
C PRO A 177 -1.41 15.84 12.11
N MET A 178 -1.44 15.90 13.45
CA MET A 178 -0.52 15.15 14.30
C MET A 178 -0.59 13.64 14.04
N ASN A 179 -1.78 13.15 13.66
CA ASN A 179 -2.05 11.76 13.26
C ASN A 179 -2.35 11.69 11.74
N GLY A 180 -1.48 12.28 10.93
CA GLY A 180 -1.65 12.39 9.47
C GLY A 180 -0.34 12.66 8.75
N GLY A 181 0.68 11.87 9.12
CA GLY A 181 2.08 11.98 8.75
C GLY A 181 2.46 11.82 7.27
N ALA A 182 3.75 11.59 7.03
CA ALA A 182 4.28 11.16 5.73
C ALA A 182 3.94 9.68 5.46
N GLU A 183 2.64 9.42 5.33
CA GLU A 183 1.99 8.12 5.26
C GLU A 183 2.56 7.23 4.16
N ALA A 184 2.67 7.79 2.95
CA ALA A 184 3.24 7.09 1.81
C ALA A 184 4.36 7.89 1.18
N MET A 185 5.37 7.20 0.68
CA MET A 185 6.48 7.81 -0.05
C MET A 185 6.79 7.01 -1.31
N LEU A 186 6.90 7.70 -2.45
CA LEU A 186 7.27 7.09 -3.73
C LEU A 186 8.54 7.74 -4.26
N ARG A 187 9.58 6.94 -4.47
CA ARG A 187 10.78 7.37 -5.21
C ARG A 187 10.63 7.08 -6.70
N ILE A 188 10.90 8.08 -7.52
CA ILE A 188 10.98 8.00 -8.99
C ILE A 188 12.45 8.22 -9.36
N PRO A 189 13.18 7.17 -9.80
CA PRO A 189 14.57 7.33 -10.23
C PRO A 189 14.69 8.37 -11.34
N GLY A 190 15.76 9.16 -11.29
CA GLY A 190 16.10 10.09 -12.36
C GLY A 190 16.56 9.36 -13.62
N LYS A 191 16.60 10.07 -14.75
CA LYS A 191 17.15 9.55 -16.01
C LYS A 191 18.52 10.18 -16.28
N GLY A 192 19.54 9.35 -16.45
CA GLY A 192 20.90 9.84 -16.69
C GLY A 192 21.41 10.67 -15.52
N SER A 193 21.65 11.95 -15.73
CA SER A 193 22.13 12.89 -14.70
C SER A 193 21.01 13.63 -13.97
N GLU A 194 19.74 13.42 -14.33
CA GLU A 194 18.62 14.03 -13.62
C GLU A 194 18.52 13.46 -12.19
N PRO A 195 18.25 14.29 -11.17
CA PRO A 195 18.04 13.79 -9.83
C PRO A 195 16.76 12.93 -9.75
N ALA A 196 16.73 12.02 -8.78
CA ALA A 196 15.49 11.33 -8.44
C ALA A 196 14.44 12.33 -7.93
N ARG A 197 13.17 12.01 -8.16
CA ARG A 197 12.03 12.74 -7.66
C ARG A 197 11.30 11.93 -6.60
N PHE A 198 10.78 12.58 -5.58
CA PHE A 198 10.03 11.92 -4.51
C PHE A 198 8.62 12.49 -4.43
N LEU A 199 7.64 11.61 -4.26
CA LEU A 199 6.29 12.00 -3.87
C LEU A 199 6.09 11.58 -2.41
N VAL A 200 5.49 12.46 -1.62
CA VAL A 200 5.20 12.21 -0.21
C VAL A 200 3.75 12.59 0.03
N PHE A 201 2.97 11.68 0.59
CA PHE A 201 1.53 11.84 0.75
C PHE A 201 1.19 11.99 2.23
N SER A 202 0.36 12.98 2.55
CA SER A 202 -0.31 13.00 3.86
C SER A 202 -1.49 12.03 3.85
N GLU A 203 -1.72 11.35 4.97
CA GLU A 203 -2.90 10.50 5.15
C GLU A 203 -4.20 11.32 5.03
N SER A 204 -4.26 12.46 5.72
CA SER A 204 -5.52 13.16 6.01
C SER A 204 -5.47 14.70 5.92
N GLN A 205 -4.33 15.33 5.64
CA GLN A 205 -4.27 16.77 5.42
C GLN A 205 -5.10 17.15 4.19
N GLU A 206 -6.19 17.91 4.35
CA GLU A 206 -7.01 18.32 3.21
C GLU A 206 -6.25 19.26 2.26
N TYR A 207 -6.43 19.06 0.96
CA TYR A 207 -5.95 19.96 -0.08
C TYR A 207 -7.07 20.86 -0.58
N LYS A 208 -6.80 22.16 -0.77
CA LYS A 208 -7.81 23.17 -1.14
C LYS A 208 -8.60 22.83 -2.42
N ALA A 209 -7.96 22.20 -3.41
CA ALA A 209 -8.63 21.78 -4.65
C ALA A 209 -9.38 20.43 -4.52
N GLY A 210 -9.33 19.82 -3.34
CA GLY A 210 -9.93 18.54 -2.97
C GLY A 210 -8.93 17.38 -2.92
N GLY A 211 -9.30 16.33 -2.18
CA GLY A 211 -8.38 15.25 -1.83
C GLY A 211 -7.49 15.65 -0.66
N TYR A 212 -6.38 14.93 -0.50
CA TYR A 212 -5.38 15.16 0.54
C TYR A 212 -4.09 15.75 -0.05
N GLU A 213 -3.34 16.49 0.76
CA GLU A 213 -2.10 17.14 0.34
C GLU A 213 -1.02 16.09 0.10
N ALA A 214 -0.34 16.24 -1.02
CA ALA A 214 0.86 15.51 -1.34
C ALA A 214 1.92 16.49 -1.86
N LEU A 215 3.17 16.11 -1.69
CA LEU A 215 4.33 16.93 -2.01
C LEU A 215 5.18 16.23 -3.06
N ILE A 216 5.66 17.01 -4.02
CA ILE A 216 6.65 16.58 -5.01
C ILE A 216 7.99 17.27 -4.71
N PHE A 217 9.05 16.47 -4.60
CA PHE A 217 10.42 16.93 -4.36
C PHE A 217 11.27 16.63 -5.60
N ASP A 218 11.88 17.66 -6.18
CA ASP A 218 12.86 17.53 -7.26
C ASP A 218 14.27 17.37 -6.68
N GLY A 219 14.54 16.18 -6.16
CA GLY A 219 15.77 15.86 -5.44
C GLY A 219 15.50 15.19 -4.10
N ASP A 220 16.54 15.10 -3.28
CA ASP A 220 16.52 14.41 -2.00
C ASP A 220 15.63 15.15 -0.97
N PRO A 221 14.54 14.52 -0.48
CA PRO A 221 13.59 15.19 0.41
C PRO A 221 14.13 15.44 1.82
N ALA A 222 15.28 14.85 2.19
CA ALA A 222 15.94 15.06 3.48
C ALA A 222 16.95 16.23 3.46
N GLU A 223 17.18 16.86 2.31
CA GLU A 223 18.06 18.04 2.19
C GLU A 223 17.32 19.33 2.56
N LYS A 224 17.99 20.24 3.27
CA LYS A 224 17.35 21.46 3.82
C LYS A 224 16.97 22.47 2.74
N GLU A 225 17.64 22.41 1.61
CA GLU A 225 17.43 23.27 0.44
C GLU A 225 16.23 22.79 -0.40
N SER A 226 15.70 21.61 -0.12
CA SER A 226 14.57 21.04 -0.85
C SER A 226 13.32 21.91 -0.72
N LYS A 227 12.71 22.21 -1.87
CA LYS A 227 11.52 23.06 -1.99
C LYS A 227 10.37 22.23 -2.56
N PRO A 228 9.62 21.51 -1.72
CA PRO A 228 8.51 20.71 -2.22
C PRO A 228 7.42 21.60 -2.81
N ILE A 229 6.77 21.10 -3.84
CA ILE A 229 5.57 21.70 -4.42
C ILE A 229 4.37 20.87 -4.01
N SER A 230 3.25 21.50 -3.63
CA SER A 230 2.05 20.78 -3.24
C SER A 230 1.11 20.50 -4.42
N PHE A 231 0.47 19.34 -4.35
CA PHE A 231 -0.63 18.93 -5.21
C PHE A 231 -1.66 18.15 -4.37
N GLY A 232 -2.85 17.94 -4.91
CA GLY A 232 -3.87 17.12 -4.26
C GLY A 232 -3.80 15.68 -4.74
N TYR A 233 -3.91 14.70 -3.87
CA TYR A 233 -4.22 13.32 -4.22
C TYR A 233 -5.63 12.95 -3.76
N ARG A 234 -6.46 12.47 -4.68
CA ARG A 234 -7.81 11.98 -4.33
C ARG A 234 -7.83 10.46 -4.33
N PRO A 235 -7.86 9.81 -3.14
CA PRO A 235 -8.01 8.37 -3.05
C PRO A 235 -9.43 7.93 -3.46
N PRO A 236 -9.65 6.61 -3.68
CA PRO A 236 -10.99 6.05 -3.80
C PRO A 236 -11.88 6.51 -2.62
N LYS A 237 -13.16 6.78 -2.90
CA LYS A 237 -14.08 7.33 -1.89
C LYS A 237 -14.10 6.47 -0.61
N GLY A 238 -13.80 7.12 0.52
CA GLY A 238 -13.81 6.51 1.85
C GLY A 238 -12.56 5.72 2.19
N PHE A 239 -11.54 5.72 1.34
CA PHE A 239 -10.25 5.08 1.59
C PHE A 239 -9.17 6.15 1.82
N PHE A 240 -8.16 5.78 2.60
CA PHE A 240 -6.94 6.54 2.84
C PHE A 240 -5.77 5.86 2.16
N ILE A 241 -4.78 6.64 1.71
CA ILE A 241 -3.53 6.09 1.19
C ILE A 241 -2.74 5.49 2.35
N THR A 242 -1.96 4.45 2.08
CA THR A 242 -1.08 3.83 3.08
C THR A 242 0.34 3.65 2.54
N ASP A 243 0.49 3.23 1.29
CA ASP A 243 1.81 3.15 0.66
C ASP A 243 1.76 3.27 -0.87
N ALA A 244 2.90 3.54 -1.49
CA ALA A 244 3.04 3.68 -2.94
C ALA A 244 4.40 3.15 -3.44
N ALA A 245 4.36 2.38 -4.53
CA ALA A 245 5.55 1.82 -5.16
C ALA A 245 5.58 2.08 -6.67
N LEU A 246 6.78 2.12 -7.26
CA LEU A 246 6.95 2.36 -8.69
C LEU A 246 6.81 1.05 -9.46
N LEU A 247 5.96 1.02 -10.47
CA LEU A 247 5.90 -0.09 -11.41
C LEU A 247 7.05 -0.01 -12.42
N PRO A 248 7.47 -1.14 -13.01
CA PRO A 248 8.52 -1.16 -14.05
C PRO A 248 8.21 -0.26 -15.26
N ASP A 249 6.92 0.01 -15.52
CA ASP A 249 6.49 0.89 -16.61
C ASP A 249 6.39 2.39 -16.21
N GLY A 250 6.90 2.75 -15.03
CA GLY A 250 6.99 4.13 -14.54
C GLY A 250 5.68 4.68 -13.97
N ARG A 251 4.63 3.87 -13.86
CA ARG A 251 3.38 4.27 -13.18
C ARG A 251 3.49 4.02 -11.68
N ALA A 252 2.72 4.76 -10.90
CA ALA A 252 2.59 4.51 -9.47
C ALA A 252 1.58 3.39 -9.22
N LEU A 253 1.96 2.41 -8.40
CA LEU A 253 1.06 1.50 -7.71
C LEU A 253 0.77 2.09 -6.33
N ILE A 254 -0.49 2.18 -5.94
CA ILE A 254 -0.90 2.85 -4.70
C ILE A 254 -1.83 1.93 -3.93
N LEU A 255 -1.49 1.71 -2.66
CA LEU A 255 -2.27 0.98 -1.69
C LEU A 255 -3.15 1.95 -0.90
N HIS A 256 -4.32 1.46 -0.55
CA HIS A 256 -5.27 2.21 0.25
C HIS A 256 -5.95 1.27 1.22
N ARG A 257 -6.23 1.77 2.42
CA ARG A 257 -7.02 1.07 3.43
C ARG A 257 -8.32 1.79 3.74
N ARG A 258 -9.25 1.04 4.29
CA ARG A 258 -10.49 1.54 4.88
C ARG A 258 -10.97 0.57 5.93
N PHE A 259 -11.35 1.11 7.07
CA PHE A 259 -12.07 0.40 8.12
C PHE A 259 -13.44 1.04 8.36
N THR A 260 -14.47 0.21 8.48
CA THR A 260 -15.77 0.64 9.02
C THR A 260 -16.30 -0.43 9.98
N PRO A 261 -17.03 -0.08 11.04
CA PRO A 261 -17.59 -1.07 11.97
C PRO A 261 -18.49 -2.11 11.29
N LEU A 262 -19.18 -1.74 10.20
CA LEU A 262 -20.13 -2.62 9.51
C LEU A 262 -19.47 -3.50 8.44
N GLU A 263 -18.57 -2.93 7.63
CA GLU A 263 -17.94 -3.67 6.51
C GLU A 263 -16.58 -4.31 6.89
N GLY A 264 -16.05 -3.96 8.07
CA GLY A 264 -14.71 -4.36 8.50
C GLY A 264 -13.60 -3.68 7.71
N ILE A 265 -12.43 -4.33 7.67
CA ILE A 265 -11.25 -3.86 6.94
C ILE A 265 -11.36 -4.20 5.46
N SER A 266 -10.92 -3.27 4.61
CA SER A 266 -10.80 -3.46 3.18
C SER A 266 -9.62 -2.67 2.63
N ALA A 267 -9.00 -3.17 1.57
CA ALA A 267 -7.93 -2.49 0.86
C ALA A 267 -8.22 -2.36 -0.64
N ILE A 268 -7.68 -1.31 -1.25
CA ILE A 268 -7.72 -1.08 -2.70
C ILE A 268 -6.31 -0.87 -3.22
N VAL A 269 -5.95 -1.66 -4.23
CA VAL A 269 -4.77 -1.40 -5.05
C VAL A 269 -5.19 -0.67 -6.31
N SER A 270 -4.52 0.45 -6.60
CA SER A 270 -4.76 1.31 -7.76
C SER A 270 -3.49 1.57 -8.53
N ILE A 271 -3.62 1.94 -9.81
CA ILE A 271 -2.51 2.41 -10.64
C ILE A 271 -2.78 3.85 -11.06
N ALA A 272 -1.76 4.70 -11.00
CA ALA A 272 -1.83 6.09 -11.41
C ALA A 272 -0.68 6.47 -12.35
N ASP A 273 -0.97 7.38 -13.27
CA ASP A 273 -0.01 7.91 -14.24
C ASP A 273 0.66 9.15 -13.65
N ILE A 274 1.95 9.04 -13.34
CA ILE A 274 2.75 10.08 -12.66
C ILE A 274 2.90 11.32 -13.54
N SER A 275 2.85 11.17 -14.88
CA SER A 275 2.96 12.30 -15.81
C SER A 275 1.79 13.29 -15.73
N ARG A 276 0.70 12.90 -15.05
CA ARG A 276 -0.49 13.74 -14.83
C ARG A 276 -0.45 14.52 -13.53
N ILE A 277 0.63 14.41 -12.76
CA ILE A 277 0.83 15.23 -11.57
C ILE A 277 1.18 16.64 -12.03
N GLU A 278 0.41 17.61 -11.57
CA GLU A 278 0.64 19.02 -11.84
C GLU A 278 0.47 19.81 -10.54
N PRO A 279 1.35 20.79 -10.26
CA PRO A 279 1.19 21.71 -9.14
C PRO A 279 -0.21 22.34 -9.11
N GLY A 280 -0.83 22.41 -7.93
CA GLY A 280 -2.15 23.02 -7.79
C GLY A 280 -3.34 22.15 -8.24
N LYS A 281 -3.11 21.01 -8.90
CA LYS A 281 -4.16 20.12 -9.39
C LYS A 281 -4.34 18.89 -8.53
N VAL A 282 -5.47 18.20 -8.74
CA VAL A 282 -5.78 16.94 -8.06
C VAL A 282 -5.44 15.75 -8.96
N TRP A 283 -4.48 14.95 -8.52
CA TRP A 283 -4.11 13.67 -9.08
C TRP A 283 -5.04 12.55 -8.59
N THR A 284 -5.28 11.56 -9.45
CA THR A 284 -6.21 10.45 -9.18
C THR A 284 -5.62 9.14 -9.66
N SER A 285 -6.08 8.04 -9.08
CA SER A 285 -5.66 6.69 -9.42
C SER A 285 -6.82 5.85 -9.95
N ARG A 286 -6.50 4.82 -10.76
CA ARG A 286 -7.48 3.86 -11.24
C ARG A 286 -7.36 2.57 -10.45
N ARG A 287 -8.41 2.22 -9.72
CA ARG A 287 -8.55 0.93 -9.03
C ARG A 287 -8.29 -0.25 -9.95
N ILE A 288 -7.45 -1.18 -9.51
CA ILE A 288 -7.15 -2.43 -10.22
C ILE A 288 -7.58 -3.68 -9.43
N ALA A 289 -7.70 -3.59 -8.11
CA ALA A 289 -8.18 -4.68 -7.27
C ALA A 289 -8.89 -4.16 -6.02
N THR A 290 -9.66 -5.03 -5.37
CA THR A 290 -10.27 -4.77 -4.07
C THR A 290 -10.10 -6.00 -3.21
N LEU A 291 -9.51 -5.83 -2.04
CA LEU A 291 -9.31 -6.85 -1.03
C LEU A 291 -10.31 -6.57 0.08
N LYS A 292 -11.24 -7.50 0.27
CA LYS A 292 -12.23 -7.52 1.34
C LYS A 292 -12.71 -8.95 1.51
N LYS A 293 -13.28 -9.26 2.67
CA LYS A 293 -13.91 -10.58 2.90
C LYS A 293 -14.79 -10.98 1.69
N PRO A 294 -14.68 -12.22 1.20
CA PRO A 294 -14.01 -13.38 1.81
C PRO A 294 -12.53 -13.53 1.46
N PHE A 295 -11.90 -12.54 0.80
CA PHE A 295 -10.44 -12.55 0.65
C PHE A 295 -9.79 -12.20 1.98
N THR A 296 -8.69 -12.88 2.28
CA THR A 296 -7.83 -12.58 3.41
C THR A 296 -7.25 -11.19 3.21
N VAL A 297 -7.58 -10.31 4.15
CA VAL A 297 -7.17 -8.91 4.20
C VAL A 297 -7.19 -8.47 5.66
N ASP A 298 -6.25 -7.60 6.01
CA ASP A 298 -6.17 -6.94 7.30
C ASP A 298 -5.78 -5.46 7.06
N ASN A 299 -5.23 -4.76 8.06
CA ASN A 299 -4.78 -3.38 7.97
C ASN A 299 -3.57 -3.27 7.04
N MET A 300 -3.80 -3.32 5.73
CA MET A 300 -2.74 -3.31 4.71
C MET A 300 -2.05 -1.95 4.67
N GLU A 301 -0.83 -1.89 5.21
CA GLU A 301 -0.05 -0.65 5.30
C GLU A 301 1.08 -0.65 4.26
N GLY A 302 1.90 -1.70 4.16
CA GLY A 302 3.06 -1.70 3.24
C GLY A 302 2.82 -2.31 1.86
N LEU A 303 3.52 -1.78 0.85
CA LEU A 303 3.45 -2.14 -0.56
C LEU A 303 4.85 -2.22 -1.18
N ALA A 304 5.19 -3.33 -1.83
CA ALA A 304 6.41 -3.42 -2.63
C ALA A 304 6.17 -4.05 -4.01
N VAL A 305 7.04 -3.72 -4.97
CA VAL A 305 7.00 -4.25 -6.33
C VAL A 305 8.34 -4.89 -6.66
N THR A 306 8.30 -6.10 -7.22
CA THR A 306 9.47 -6.84 -7.70
C THR A 306 9.17 -7.46 -9.06
N GLN A 307 10.15 -8.11 -9.68
CA GLN A 307 9.97 -8.85 -10.93
C GLN A 307 10.40 -10.32 -10.77
N GLU A 308 9.61 -11.22 -11.33
CA GLU A 308 9.94 -12.65 -11.47
C GLU A 308 9.83 -13.04 -12.94
N GLY A 309 10.97 -13.05 -13.64
CA GLY A 309 10.97 -13.11 -15.10
C GLY A 309 10.22 -11.91 -15.70
N ASP A 310 9.23 -12.18 -16.56
CA ASP A 310 8.38 -11.14 -17.17
C ASP A 310 7.22 -10.69 -16.26
N ASP A 311 7.01 -11.36 -15.13
CA ASP A 311 5.90 -11.06 -14.22
C ASP A 311 6.25 -9.91 -13.29
N THR A 312 5.33 -8.95 -13.17
CA THR A 312 5.38 -7.95 -12.10
C THR A 312 4.72 -8.52 -10.86
N ILE A 313 5.48 -8.61 -9.78
CA ILE A 313 5.03 -9.14 -8.50
C ILE A 313 4.76 -8.00 -7.54
N ILE A 314 3.60 -8.05 -6.89
CA ILE A 314 3.14 -7.09 -5.89
C ILE A 314 3.11 -7.79 -4.55
N TRP A 315 3.78 -7.19 -3.58
CA TRP A 315 3.79 -7.62 -2.19
C TRP A 315 2.98 -6.64 -1.35
N LEU A 316 2.13 -7.15 -0.47
CA LEU A 316 1.41 -6.37 0.53
C LEU A 316 1.76 -6.90 1.91
N VAL A 317 1.95 -6.02 2.88
CA VAL A 317 2.04 -6.40 4.30
C VAL A 317 0.94 -5.69 5.08
N SER A 318 0.39 -6.35 6.09
CA SER A 318 -0.48 -5.69 7.06
C SER A 318 0.23 -5.37 8.36
N ASP A 319 -0.31 -4.35 8.99
CA ASP A 319 -0.12 -4.01 10.38
C ASP A 319 -1.15 -4.74 11.26
N ASP A 320 -0.72 -5.18 12.44
CA ASP A 320 -1.58 -5.76 13.45
C ASP A 320 -2.10 -4.73 14.48
N ASN A 321 -1.68 -3.47 14.42
CA ASN A 321 -1.89 -2.42 15.44
C ASN A 321 -1.60 -2.91 16.88
N PHE A 322 -0.73 -3.90 17.06
CA PHE A 322 -0.52 -4.62 18.32
C PHE A 322 -1.82 -5.16 18.96
N SER A 323 -2.80 -5.49 18.11
CA SER A 323 -4.13 -5.99 18.48
C SER A 323 -4.24 -7.49 18.25
N VAL A 324 -4.82 -8.21 19.21
CA VAL A 324 -5.09 -9.66 19.09
C VAL A 324 -6.09 -10.01 17.98
N PHE A 325 -6.75 -9.01 17.39
CA PHE A 325 -7.75 -9.20 16.34
C PHE A 325 -7.21 -9.02 14.92
N GLN A 326 -5.93 -8.64 14.79
CA GLN A 326 -5.29 -8.38 13.51
C GLN A 326 -4.03 -9.22 13.40
N ASP A 327 -3.72 -9.65 12.19
CA ASP A 327 -2.55 -10.47 11.90
C ASP A 327 -1.54 -9.65 11.10
N ASN A 328 -0.24 -9.83 11.37
CA ASN A 328 0.81 -9.44 10.44
C ASN A 328 0.80 -10.46 9.28
N ILE A 329 0.31 -10.07 8.10
CA ILE A 329 0.25 -10.95 6.92
C ILE A 329 1.04 -10.36 5.75
N LEU A 330 1.88 -11.17 5.12
CA LEU A 330 2.58 -10.88 3.87
C LEU A 330 1.86 -11.59 2.73
N LEU A 331 1.45 -10.87 1.70
CA LEU A 331 0.74 -11.40 0.53
C LEU A 331 1.52 -11.15 -0.75
N LYS A 332 1.59 -12.17 -1.63
CA LYS A 332 2.25 -12.13 -2.94
C LYS A 332 1.23 -12.24 -4.06
N PHE A 333 1.26 -11.31 -5.01
CA PHE A 333 0.39 -11.29 -6.17
C PHE A 333 1.17 -11.10 -7.48
N ARG A 334 0.74 -11.77 -8.54
CA ARG A 334 1.07 -11.40 -9.91
C ARG A 334 0.14 -10.29 -10.38
N LEU A 335 0.69 -9.22 -10.96
CA LEU A 335 -0.08 -8.19 -11.65
C LEU A 335 -0.46 -8.66 -13.06
N LEU A 336 -1.75 -8.89 -13.28
CA LEU A 336 -2.27 -9.26 -14.59
C LEU A 336 -2.27 -8.07 -15.55
N LYS A 337 -1.93 -8.34 -16.82
CA LYS A 337 -2.07 -7.37 -17.91
C LYS A 337 -3.52 -6.90 -17.98
N GLY A 338 -3.72 -5.58 -18.09
CA GLY A 338 -5.06 -5.02 -18.20
C GLY A 338 -5.70 -5.52 -19.49
N ARG A 339 -6.99 -5.90 -19.46
CA ARG A 339 -7.76 -6.08 -20.69
C ARG A 339 -7.77 -4.74 -21.44
N THR A 340 -7.02 -4.64 -22.53
CA THR A 340 -7.21 -3.59 -23.53
C THR A 340 -8.61 -3.78 -24.08
N LYS A 341 -9.52 -2.84 -23.81
CA LYS A 341 -10.75 -2.77 -24.61
C LYS A 341 -10.30 -2.58 -26.06
N PRO A 342 -10.77 -3.40 -27.02
CA PRO A 342 -10.49 -3.13 -28.42
C PRO A 342 -10.93 -1.69 -28.73
N SER A 343 -10.03 -0.92 -29.34
CA SER A 343 -10.38 0.39 -29.90
C SER A 343 -11.62 0.22 -30.77
N LYS A 344 -12.67 1.00 -30.51
CA LYS A 344 -13.79 1.15 -31.46
C LYS A 344 -13.28 1.95 -32.67
N SER A 345 -12.43 1.37 -33.49
CA SER A 345 -12.14 1.88 -34.83
C SER A 345 -12.40 0.78 -35.85
N SER A 346 -13.22 1.12 -36.85
CA SER A 346 -13.83 0.27 -37.88
C SER A 346 -14.99 -0.62 -37.40
N ARG A 347 -16.14 0.01 -37.13
CA ARG A 347 -17.38 -0.59 -37.67
C ARG A 347 -17.22 -0.49 -39.19
N SER A 348 -16.88 -1.59 -39.84
CA SER A 348 -17.06 -1.66 -41.29
C SER A 348 -18.54 -1.38 -41.57
N LYS A 349 -18.80 -0.49 -42.52
CA LYS A 349 -20.13 -0.33 -43.10
C LYS A 349 -20.52 -1.70 -43.66
N LYS A 350 -21.57 -2.32 -43.14
CA LYS A 350 -22.29 -3.36 -43.87
C LYS A 350 -22.91 -2.71 -45.12
N PRO A 351 -22.83 -3.32 -46.32
CA PRO A 351 -23.62 -2.86 -47.45
C PRO A 351 -25.11 -3.09 -47.13
N ASN A 352 -25.93 -2.11 -47.46
CA ASN A 352 -27.38 -2.16 -47.35
C ASN A 352 -27.93 -3.05 -48.48
N PRO A 353 -28.82 -4.02 -48.23
CA PRO A 353 -29.48 -4.75 -49.30
C PRO A 353 -30.57 -3.89 -49.95
N GLU A 354 -30.73 -4.13 -51.24
CA GLU A 354 -31.47 -3.37 -52.24
C GLU A 354 -32.96 -3.13 -51.90
N ASN A 355 -33.46 -1.98 -52.35
CA ASN A 355 -34.87 -1.77 -52.66
C ASN A 355 -34.91 -1.43 -54.16
N GLU A 356 -35.14 -2.44 -54.99
CA GLU A 356 -35.37 -2.25 -56.42
C GLU A 356 -36.83 -2.60 -56.74
N LYS A 357 -37.62 -1.57 -57.03
CA LYS A 357 -38.95 -1.71 -57.62
C LYS A 357 -38.81 -1.54 -59.14
N ALA A 358 -39.10 -2.63 -59.83
CA ALA A 358 -39.77 -2.77 -61.12
C ALA A 358 -39.79 -1.59 -62.11
N GLU A 359 -39.28 -1.83 -63.32
CA GLU A 359 -40.00 -1.54 -64.57
C GLU A 359 -39.51 -2.45 -65.73
N VAL A 360 -40.38 -3.41 -66.07
CA VAL A 360 -40.78 -4.00 -67.38
C VAL A 360 -40.26 -3.20 -68.61
N THR A 361 -39.74 -3.71 -69.75
CA THR A 361 -40.12 -4.82 -70.68
C THR A 361 -39.04 -4.89 -71.84
N PRO A 362 -39.15 -5.67 -72.95
CA PRO A 362 -38.30 -6.83 -73.23
C PRO A 362 -37.50 -6.76 -74.56
N GLY A 363 -36.64 -7.75 -74.84
CA GLY A 363 -36.03 -7.86 -76.16
C GLY A 363 -35.16 -9.10 -76.40
N PHE A 364 -35.83 -10.17 -76.83
CA PHE A 364 -35.44 -11.12 -77.90
C PHE A 364 -34.09 -11.88 -77.93
N SER A 365 -34.25 -13.20 -78.15
CA SER A 365 -33.42 -14.15 -78.94
C SER A 365 -32.06 -14.59 -78.38
N ALA A 366 -31.89 -15.89 -78.08
CA ALA A 366 -31.40 -16.97 -78.98
C ALA A 366 -29.87 -16.91 -79.12
N LEU A 367 -29.04 -17.94 -79.02
CA LEU A 367 -29.10 -19.41 -78.90
C LEU A 367 -27.64 -19.81 -78.46
N PRO A 368 -27.35 -21.09 -78.15
CA PRO A 368 -26.23 -21.51 -77.31
C PRO A 368 -25.02 -22.02 -78.11
N GLU A 369 -24.08 -22.64 -77.38
CA GLU A 369 -22.89 -23.43 -77.78
C GLU A 369 -21.56 -22.73 -77.45
N ASN A 370 -20.51 -23.38 -76.95
CA ASN A 370 -20.28 -24.77 -76.58
C ASN A 370 -19.02 -24.80 -75.70
N GLN A 371 -18.90 -25.84 -74.88
CA GLN A 371 -17.69 -26.66 -74.64
C GLN A 371 -16.38 -25.95 -74.24
N THR A 372 -15.99 -26.12 -72.97
CA THR A 372 -14.94 -27.06 -72.52
C THR A 372 -13.58 -26.89 -73.17
N LYS A 373 -12.56 -26.60 -72.35
CA LYS A 373 -11.56 -27.59 -71.93
C LYS A 373 -10.56 -26.98 -70.95
N GLU A 374 -10.29 -27.79 -69.94
CA GLU A 374 -9.12 -27.82 -69.01
C GLU A 374 -8.91 -26.66 -68.03
#